data_AF-A0A5B7DXY9-F1
#
_entry.id   AF-A0A5B7DXY9-F1
#
_cell.length_a   1.000
_cell.length_b   1.000
_cell.length_c   1.000
_cell.angle_alpha   90.00
_cell.angle_beta   90.00
_cell.angle_gamma   90.00
#
_symmetry.space_group_name_H-M   'P 1'
#
loop_
_entity.id
_entity.type
_entity.pdbx_description
1 polymer ?
#
loop_
_entity_poly.entity_id
_entity_poly.type
_entity_poly.pdbx_seq_one_letter_code
_entity_poly.pdbx_strand_id
1 'polypeptide(L)'
;MKHHGDLEVEVVSGENLMDKDHFLKFILKKDVSDVWTSVSLGSTPILITGVRKDAIDTVWGERVTIPVCDAADYLDIAVWDEDLACKQLVGTGRMQLGSPDMEWEKQSAVHLDGKAGTINMKVRYTPAAQARREGIEVPDAYFRMRTGGTMTFYQDAHSEKIPGITTTQDGAFEAIGNAIRGAKKFIYIAGWSLWSEVQLWRDGLTLGELLKQKAREGVRVLLLIWDEKFSVGCYPGFVVTYDEDTDRYFNNTGVYVEKVTKEIDINCKLKEEIAEAIWTHHQKVIVADDGQGDLVAFFGGLDLTKGRWDTTNHELFTTLNKEHKGDFYNGFINVEESYGPREPWHDVHARLTGRAAIDLLRNFEERWRRQVPDKAYLLVQTLQEDLLRAQEGKETHQGTVWQMQVVRSIDGNSAEFCNERMAALDQIEKLVVDTSLYRAYVRLIRKAENFIYIESQYFVGSDMAWSQEQNVGARNLLPLEITQRVVRLIGGGDGGGGRTIMGKVRDGREGNGGS
;
A
#
# COMPACT_ATOMS: atom_id res chain seq x y z
N MET A 1 -11.45 -12.48 -22.15
CA MET A 1 -10.94 -13.06 -20.90
C MET A 1 -11.92 -14.12 -20.46
N LYS A 2 -11.42 -15.32 -20.14
CA LYS A 2 -12.27 -16.43 -19.71
C LYS A 2 -12.61 -16.24 -18.23
N HIS A 3 -11.62 -16.24 -17.36
CA HIS A 3 -11.83 -16.07 -15.91
C HIS A 3 -11.65 -14.61 -15.53
N HIS A 4 -12.76 -13.96 -15.19
CA HIS A 4 -12.78 -12.60 -14.65
C HIS A 4 -13.49 -12.63 -13.29
N GLY A 5 -12.72 -12.57 -12.21
CA GLY A 5 -13.21 -12.74 -10.84
C GLY A 5 -12.08 -12.71 -9.81
N ASP A 6 -12.29 -13.36 -8.69
CA ASP A 6 -11.29 -13.56 -7.65
C ASP A 6 -10.92 -15.05 -7.58
N LEU A 7 -9.62 -15.32 -7.45
CA LEU A 7 -9.06 -16.66 -7.34
C LEU A 7 -8.31 -16.77 -6.01
N GLU A 8 -8.80 -17.64 -5.12
CA GLU A 8 -8.10 -18.05 -3.92
C GLU A 8 -7.36 -19.36 -4.21
N VAL A 9 -6.05 -19.37 -4.00
CA VAL A 9 -5.18 -20.53 -4.23
C VAL A 9 -4.41 -20.81 -2.95
N GLU A 10 -4.51 -22.05 -2.47
CA GLU A 10 -3.79 -22.56 -1.32
C GLU A 10 -2.98 -23.80 -1.74
N VAL A 11 -1.68 -23.78 -1.44
CA VAL A 11 -0.83 -24.98 -1.51
C VAL A 11 -0.79 -25.58 -0.11
N VAL A 12 -1.47 -26.71 0.06
CA VAL A 12 -1.68 -27.35 1.36
C VAL A 12 -0.43 -28.14 1.75
N SER A 13 -0.05 -29.12 0.92
CA SER A 13 1.06 -30.03 1.21
C SER A 13 1.69 -30.59 -0.07
N GLY A 14 2.91 -31.11 0.08
CA GLY A 14 3.59 -31.93 -0.92
C GLY A 14 3.89 -33.30 -0.32
N GLU A 15 3.71 -34.35 -1.11
CA GLU A 15 3.88 -35.73 -0.68
C GLU A 15 4.74 -36.50 -1.69
N ASN A 16 5.64 -37.34 -1.20
CA ASN A 16 6.55 -38.19 -1.97
C ASN A 16 7.37 -37.41 -3.02
N LEU A 17 7.82 -36.20 -2.68
CA LEU A 17 8.65 -35.39 -3.56
C LEU A 17 10.02 -36.05 -3.78
N MET A 18 10.58 -35.88 -4.98
CA MET A 18 11.86 -36.50 -5.34
C MET A 18 13.02 -35.78 -4.64
N ASP A 19 13.83 -36.54 -3.88
CA ASP A 19 15.12 -36.08 -3.35
C ASP A 19 16.10 -35.80 -4.50
N LYS A 20 16.61 -34.58 -4.55
CA LYS A 20 17.57 -34.06 -5.54
C LYS A 20 18.97 -33.86 -4.95
N ASP A 21 19.15 -34.08 -3.66
CA ASP A 21 20.40 -33.79 -2.97
C ASP A 21 21.37 -34.96 -3.15
N HIS A 22 21.96 -35.05 -4.34
CA HIS A 22 22.97 -36.05 -4.64
C HIS A 22 24.39 -35.47 -4.67
N PHE A 23 24.54 -34.14 -4.69
CA PHE A 23 25.82 -33.48 -4.94
C PHE A 23 26.62 -33.12 -3.67
N LEU A 24 25.97 -32.89 -2.51
CA LEU A 24 26.64 -32.53 -1.25
C LEU A 24 26.76 -33.64 -0.19
N LYS A 25 26.31 -34.87 -0.48
CA LYS A 25 26.37 -36.03 0.44
C LYS A 25 27.79 -36.37 0.95
N PHE A 26 28.85 -35.82 0.34
CA PHE A 26 30.24 -35.98 0.80
C PHE A 26 30.67 -34.99 1.90
N ILE A 27 29.90 -33.93 2.18
CA ILE A 27 30.29 -32.84 3.09
C ILE A 27 29.31 -32.65 4.25
N LEU A 28 28.00 -32.86 4.04
CA LEU A 28 26.96 -32.67 5.07
C LEU A 28 26.24 -34.00 5.40
N LYS A 29 26.05 -34.26 6.70
CA LYS A 29 25.40 -35.47 7.21
C LYS A 29 23.88 -35.26 7.17
N LYS A 30 23.22 -35.87 6.18
CA LYS A 30 21.80 -35.72 5.81
C LYS A 30 21.50 -34.32 5.24
N ASP A 31 21.45 -34.25 3.92
CA ASP A 31 20.80 -33.21 3.13
C ASP A 31 19.65 -33.93 2.43
N VAL A 32 18.42 -33.58 2.76
CA VAL A 32 17.22 -33.91 1.98
C VAL A 32 16.73 -32.61 1.35
N SER A 33 16.15 -32.67 0.16
CA SER A 33 15.83 -31.46 -0.61
C SER A 33 15.08 -30.36 0.15
N ASP A 34 15.53 -29.13 -0.11
CA ASP A 34 15.01 -27.87 0.40
C ASP A 34 13.91 -27.36 -0.56
N VAL A 35 12.70 -27.90 -0.39
CA VAL A 35 11.64 -27.77 -1.39
C VAL A 35 10.76 -26.52 -1.24
N TRP A 36 10.36 -25.96 -2.37
CA TRP A 36 9.30 -24.94 -2.47
C TRP A 36 8.51 -25.08 -3.77
N THR A 37 7.31 -24.51 -3.81
CA THR A 37 6.39 -24.62 -4.95
C THR A 37 6.01 -23.25 -5.48
N SER A 38 6.00 -23.07 -6.80
CA SER A 38 5.38 -21.94 -7.47
C SER A 38 4.10 -22.37 -8.20
N VAL A 39 3.05 -21.58 -8.05
CA VAL A 39 1.81 -21.68 -8.83
C VAL A 39 1.72 -20.47 -9.75
N SER A 40 1.46 -20.70 -11.03
CA SER A 40 1.36 -19.66 -12.06
C SER A 40 0.01 -19.72 -12.77
N LEU A 41 -0.51 -18.54 -13.11
CA LEU A 41 -1.63 -18.38 -14.02
C LEU A 41 -1.07 -17.84 -15.34
N GLY A 42 -1.09 -18.66 -16.40
CA GLY A 42 -0.35 -18.37 -17.62
C GLY A 42 1.15 -18.27 -17.34
N SER A 43 1.80 -17.20 -17.81
CA SER A 43 3.23 -16.93 -17.56
C SER A 43 3.52 -16.26 -16.21
N THR A 44 2.51 -15.97 -15.41
CA THR A 44 2.64 -15.13 -14.21
C THR A 44 2.60 -15.98 -12.94
N PRO A 45 3.67 -16.02 -12.13
CA PRO A 45 3.62 -16.58 -10.78
C PRO A 45 2.65 -15.79 -9.91
N ILE A 46 1.74 -16.51 -9.25
CA ILE A 46 0.69 -15.94 -8.38
C ILE A 46 0.86 -16.35 -6.91
N LEU A 47 1.52 -17.47 -6.65
CA LEU A 47 1.88 -17.96 -5.31
C LEU A 47 3.26 -18.59 -5.38
N ILE A 48 4.12 -18.27 -4.43
CA ILE A 48 5.41 -18.94 -4.21
C ILE A 48 5.48 -19.28 -2.73
N THR A 49 5.61 -20.57 -2.42
CA THR A 49 5.67 -21.01 -1.04
C THR A 49 7.04 -20.75 -0.40
N GLY A 50 7.08 -20.73 0.93
CA GLY A 50 8.33 -20.80 1.68
C GLY A 50 9.11 -22.10 1.40
N VAL A 51 10.43 -22.03 1.56
CA VAL A 51 11.31 -23.21 1.49
C VAL A 51 11.08 -24.06 2.73
N ARG A 52 10.98 -25.37 2.53
CA ARG A 52 10.85 -26.36 3.60
C ARG A 52 12.07 -27.25 3.55
N LYS A 53 12.87 -27.15 4.62
CA LYS A 53 14.16 -27.81 4.68
C LYS A 53 14.04 -29.29 4.97
N ASP A 54 14.91 -30.08 4.36
CA ASP A 54 15.02 -31.51 4.64
C ASP A 54 13.71 -32.30 4.49
N ALA A 55 12.85 -31.95 3.52
CA ALA A 55 11.47 -32.41 3.47
C ALA A 55 11.01 -32.88 2.07
N ILE A 56 10.84 -34.20 1.91
CA ILE A 56 10.14 -34.78 0.74
C ILE A 56 8.62 -34.88 0.93
N ASP A 57 8.18 -34.88 2.19
CA ASP A 57 6.78 -34.71 2.61
C ASP A 57 6.71 -33.43 3.43
N THR A 58 5.84 -32.51 3.04
CA THR A 58 5.85 -31.16 3.61
C THR A 58 4.46 -30.55 3.64
N VAL A 59 4.24 -29.67 4.62
CA VAL A 59 3.02 -28.89 4.75
C VAL A 59 3.40 -27.42 4.62
N TRP A 60 2.79 -26.75 3.65
CA TRP A 60 2.92 -25.31 3.47
C TRP A 60 1.75 -24.60 4.13
N GLY A 61 0.52 -24.91 3.70
CA GLY A 61 -0.68 -24.20 4.15
C GLY A 61 -0.68 -22.72 3.74
N GLU A 62 0.04 -22.40 2.66
CA GLU A 62 0.26 -21.02 2.22
C GLU A 62 -0.72 -20.67 1.11
N ARG A 63 -1.31 -19.48 1.20
CA ARG A 63 -2.42 -19.04 0.33
C ARG A 63 -2.26 -17.64 -0.20
N VAL A 64 -2.95 -17.38 -1.30
CA VAL A 64 -3.09 -16.06 -1.91
C VAL A 64 -4.53 -15.88 -2.41
N THR A 65 -5.07 -14.66 -2.26
CA THR A 65 -6.31 -14.26 -2.91
C THR A 65 -6.04 -13.14 -3.91
N ILE A 66 -6.11 -13.46 -5.20
CA ILE A 66 -5.84 -12.49 -6.26
C ILE A 66 -7.09 -12.20 -7.11
N PRO A 67 -7.32 -10.92 -7.48
CA PRO A 67 -8.17 -10.63 -8.60
C PRO A 67 -7.54 -11.19 -9.88
N VAL A 68 -8.36 -11.84 -10.71
CA VAL A 68 -7.97 -12.39 -12.01
C VAL A 68 -8.82 -11.81 -13.13
N CYS A 69 -8.15 -11.55 -14.24
CA CYS A 69 -8.74 -11.25 -15.52
C CYS A 69 -7.82 -11.91 -16.55
N ASP A 70 -8.04 -13.20 -16.84
CA ASP A 70 -7.12 -14.03 -17.63
C ASP A 70 -7.88 -14.97 -18.58
N ALA A 71 -7.17 -15.56 -19.55
CA ALA A 71 -7.68 -16.56 -20.48
C ALA A 71 -7.18 -17.98 -20.20
N ALA A 72 -6.35 -18.18 -19.18
CA ALA A 72 -5.78 -19.47 -18.81
C ALA A 72 -6.85 -20.50 -18.42
N ASP A 73 -6.66 -21.74 -18.87
CA ASP A 73 -7.51 -22.89 -18.51
C ASP A 73 -6.90 -23.73 -17.37
N TYR A 74 -5.65 -23.44 -16.99
CA TYR A 74 -4.87 -24.22 -16.04
C TYR A 74 -4.09 -23.31 -15.09
N LEU A 75 -3.83 -23.83 -13.89
CA LEU A 75 -2.73 -23.40 -13.04
C LEU A 75 -1.52 -24.29 -13.34
N ASP A 76 -0.41 -23.65 -13.68
CA ASP A 76 0.88 -24.31 -13.86
C ASP A 76 1.60 -24.36 -12.52
N ILE A 77 2.02 -25.56 -12.10
CA ILE A 77 2.68 -25.81 -10.83
C ILE A 77 4.11 -26.27 -11.13
N ALA A 78 5.08 -25.69 -10.44
CA ALA A 78 6.46 -26.12 -10.49
C ALA A 78 7.01 -26.26 -9.07
N VAL A 79 7.61 -27.41 -8.79
CA VAL A 79 8.26 -27.71 -7.51
C VAL A 79 9.75 -27.62 -7.73
N TRP A 80 10.41 -26.90 -6.85
CA TRP A 80 11.82 -26.57 -6.90
C TRP A 80 12.49 -27.01 -5.63
N ASP A 81 13.78 -27.29 -5.76
CA ASP A 81 14.72 -27.57 -4.70
C ASP A 81 15.77 -26.45 -4.69
N GLU A 82 16.01 -25.84 -3.54
CA GLU A 82 16.89 -24.68 -3.36
C GLU A 82 18.02 -24.97 -2.37
N ASP A 83 19.13 -25.47 -2.90
CA ASP A 83 20.39 -25.56 -2.18
C ASP A 83 21.10 -24.20 -2.12
N LEU A 84 21.99 -24.02 -1.14
CA LEU A 84 22.85 -22.85 -0.90
C LEU A 84 23.53 -22.24 -2.15
N ALA A 85 23.64 -22.96 -3.26
CA ALA A 85 24.26 -22.49 -4.50
C ALA A 85 23.50 -22.79 -5.80
N CYS A 86 22.40 -23.56 -5.79
CA CYS A 86 21.72 -24.01 -7.02
C CYS A 86 20.22 -24.21 -6.82
N LYS A 87 19.41 -23.79 -7.81
CA LYS A 87 17.98 -24.11 -7.89
C LYS A 87 17.76 -25.24 -8.89
N GLN A 88 17.15 -26.33 -8.48
CA GLN A 88 16.85 -27.47 -9.33
C GLN A 88 15.35 -27.72 -9.44
N LEU A 89 14.86 -28.03 -10.65
CA LEU A 89 13.46 -28.34 -10.87
C LEU A 89 13.16 -29.78 -10.43
N VAL A 90 12.38 -29.93 -9.36
CA VAL A 90 11.91 -31.22 -8.83
C VAL A 90 10.87 -31.80 -9.77
N GLY A 91 9.87 -31.02 -10.21
CA GLY A 91 8.83 -31.48 -11.13
C GLY A 91 7.82 -30.40 -11.48
N THR A 92 6.97 -30.66 -12.47
CA THR A 92 5.89 -29.75 -12.87
C THR A 92 4.56 -30.49 -12.85
N GLY A 93 3.47 -29.77 -12.68
CA GLY A 93 2.12 -30.32 -12.79
C GLY A 93 1.14 -29.25 -13.23
N ARG A 94 -0.08 -29.66 -13.56
CA ARG A 94 -1.14 -28.74 -13.98
C ARG A 94 -2.45 -29.05 -13.28
N MET A 95 -3.14 -28.01 -12.87
CA MET A 95 -4.50 -28.11 -12.34
C MET A 95 -5.46 -27.38 -13.28
N GLN A 96 -6.42 -28.11 -13.85
CA GLN A 96 -7.47 -27.51 -14.67
C GLN A 96 -8.42 -26.66 -13.82
N LEU A 97 -8.65 -25.43 -14.27
CA LEU A 97 -9.61 -24.49 -13.69
C LEU A 97 -11.05 -24.89 -14.04
N GLY A 98 -11.99 -24.58 -13.15
CA GLY A 98 -13.42 -24.80 -13.37
C GLY A 98 -14.04 -23.78 -14.32
N SER A 99 -15.37 -23.82 -14.44
CA SER A 99 -16.14 -22.90 -15.28
C SER A 99 -15.93 -21.43 -14.85
N PRO A 100 -15.74 -20.49 -15.77
CA PRO A 100 -15.59 -19.07 -15.45
C PRO A 100 -16.92 -18.38 -15.08
N ASP A 101 -18.06 -19.01 -15.36
CA ASP A 101 -19.37 -18.36 -15.22
C ASP A 101 -20.03 -18.59 -13.85
N MET A 102 -19.46 -19.49 -13.04
CA MET A 102 -20.02 -19.87 -11.75
C MET A 102 -18.95 -19.98 -10.67
N GLU A 103 -19.35 -19.78 -9.43
CA GLU A 103 -18.49 -20.06 -8.29
C GLU A 103 -18.20 -21.55 -8.17
N TRP A 104 -16.97 -21.88 -7.83
CA TRP A 104 -16.57 -23.26 -7.55
C TRP A 104 -15.41 -23.32 -6.57
N GLU A 105 -15.32 -24.45 -5.87
CA GLU A 105 -14.20 -24.82 -5.00
C GLU A 105 -13.72 -26.21 -5.42
N LYS A 106 -12.40 -26.39 -5.54
CA LYS A 106 -11.78 -27.65 -5.94
C LYS A 106 -10.60 -27.94 -5.02
N GLN A 107 -10.60 -29.14 -4.46
CA GLN A 107 -9.43 -29.73 -3.81
C GLN A 107 -8.84 -30.78 -4.75
N SER A 108 -7.54 -30.72 -5.00
CA SER A 108 -6.88 -31.57 -5.99
C SER A 108 -5.50 -32.01 -5.53
N ALA A 109 -5.22 -33.29 -5.72
CA ALA A 109 -3.90 -33.89 -5.65
C ALA A 109 -3.26 -33.82 -7.04
N VAL A 110 -2.41 -32.82 -7.28
CA VAL A 110 -1.74 -32.61 -8.58
C VAL A 110 -0.49 -33.47 -8.63
N HIS A 111 -0.51 -34.48 -9.51
CA HIS A 111 0.62 -35.36 -9.72
C HIS A 111 1.68 -34.66 -10.58
N LEU A 112 2.95 -34.84 -10.23
CA LEU A 112 4.05 -34.25 -11.00
C LEU A 112 4.35 -35.08 -12.26
N ASP A 113 4.49 -34.40 -13.40
CA ASP A 113 4.68 -35.01 -14.71
C ASP A 113 5.96 -35.86 -14.76
N GLY A 114 5.78 -37.15 -15.08
CA GLY A 114 6.88 -38.09 -15.30
C GLY A 114 7.77 -38.37 -14.09
N LYS A 115 7.34 -38.01 -12.87
CA LYS A 115 8.11 -38.15 -11.63
C LYS A 115 7.22 -38.62 -10.46
N ALA A 116 7.83 -39.13 -9.40
CA ALA A 116 7.13 -39.34 -8.12
C ALA A 116 6.91 -37.98 -7.43
N GLY A 117 5.73 -37.81 -6.83
CA GLY A 117 5.38 -36.62 -6.06
C GLY A 117 3.99 -36.07 -6.38
N THR A 118 3.32 -35.56 -5.36
CA THR A 118 1.98 -34.96 -5.46
C THR A 118 1.94 -33.65 -4.68
N ILE A 119 1.29 -32.63 -5.24
CA ILE A 119 1.00 -31.37 -4.55
C ILE A 119 -0.50 -31.30 -4.29
N ASN A 120 -0.88 -31.23 -3.02
CA ASN A 120 -2.26 -31.05 -2.59
C ASN A 120 -2.60 -29.56 -2.56
N MET A 121 -3.63 -29.18 -3.31
CA MET A 121 -4.05 -27.79 -3.45
C MET A 121 -5.54 -27.63 -3.20
N LYS A 122 -5.91 -26.44 -2.72
CA LYS A 122 -7.29 -25.97 -2.64
C LYS A 122 -7.40 -24.69 -3.47
N VAL A 123 -8.37 -24.65 -4.37
CA VAL A 123 -8.63 -23.49 -5.23
C VAL A 123 -10.10 -23.14 -5.19
N ARG A 124 -10.41 -21.87 -4.97
CA ARG A 124 -11.76 -21.31 -5.05
C ARG A 124 -11.78 -20.17 -6.06
N TYR A 125 -12.81 -20.14 -6.88
CA TYR A 125 -13.03 -19.07 -7.83
C TYR A 125 -14.40 -18.44 -7.62
N THR A 126 -14.42 -17.10 -7.54
CA THR A 126 -15.63 -16.31 -7.40
C THR A 126 -15.73 -15.37 -8.61
N PRO A 127 -16.73 -15.52 -9.50
CA PRO A 127 -16.88 -14.63 -10.64
C PRO A 127 -17.06 -13.17 -10.22
N ALA A 128 -16.49 -12.23 -10.97
CA ALA A 128 -16.64 -10.79 -10.70
C ALA A 128 -18.12 -10.35 -10.66
N ALA A 129 -18.99 -11.09 -11.38
CA ALA A 129 -20.42 -10.86 -11.37
C ALA A 129 -21.05 -10.99 -9.98
N GLN A 130 -20.55 -11.91 -9.15
CA GLN A 130 -21.00 -12.20 -7.80
C GLN A 130 -20.49 -11.17 -6.79
N ALA A 131 -19.21 -10.78 -6.89
CA ALA A 131 -18.61 -9.73 -6.07
C ALA A 131 -19.40 -8.40 -6.10
N ARG A 132 -20.16 -8.13 -7.18
CA ARG A 132 -21.05 -6.97 -7.29
C ARG A 132 -22.23 -6.98 -6.31
N ARG A 133 -22.73 -8.17 -5.96
CA ARG A 133 -23.91 -8.35 -5.09
C ARG A 133 -23.57 -8.17 -3.61
N GLU A 134 -22.29 -8.24 -3.27
CA GLU A 134 -21.80 -8.07 -1.91
C GLU A 134 -21.57 -6.59 -1.55
N GLY A 135 -21.32 -6.31 -0.25
CA GLY A 135 -21.04 -4.95 0.25
C GLY A 135 -19.73 -4.35 -0.30
N ILE A 136 -19.46 -3.08 0.01
CA ILE A 136 -18.21 -2.42 -0.41
C ILE A 136 -16.97 -2.87 0.39
N GLU A 137 -17.16 -3.61 1.48
CA GLU A 137 -16.08 -4.18 2.29
C GLU A 137 -15.22 -5.13 1.47
N VAL A 138 -13.90 -4.97 1.58
CA VAL A 138 -12.91 -5.90 1.07
C VAL A 138 -12.89 -7.11 2.00
N PRO A 139 -13.30 -8.30 1.53
CA PRO A 139 -13.30 -9.52 2.35
C PRO A 139 -11.87 -9.89 2.72
N ASP A 140 -11.68 -10.56 3.86
CA ASP A 140 -10.37 -11.07 4.29
C ASP A 140 -9.25 -10.02 4.21
N ALA A 141 -9.55 -8.78 4.62
CA ALA A 141 -8.57 -7.72 4.73
C ALA A 141 -8.07 -7.60 6.17
N TYR A 142 -6.80 -7.23 6.35
CA TYR A 142 -6.16 -7.13 7.66
C TYR A 142 -6.89 -6.19 8.63
N PHE A 143 -7.46 -5.10 8.11
CA PHE A 143 -8.38 -4.22 8.84
C PHE A 143 -9.81 -4.43 8.34
N ARG A 144 -10.70 -4.76 9.27
CA ARG A 144 -12.15 -4.89 9.02
C ARG A 144 -12.82 -3.53 8.78
N MET A 145 -13.97 -3.52 8.13
CA MET A 145 -14.80 -2.32 8.05
C MET A 145 -15.23 -1.82 9.43
N ARG A 146 -15.14 -0.51 9.64
CA ARG A 146 -15.56 0.22 10.84
C ARG A 146 -16.78 1.06 10.50
N THR A 147 -17.72 1.13 11.43
CA THR A 147 -18.88 2.02 11.36
C THR A 147 -18.74 3.13 12.41
N GLY A 148 -19.23 4.32 12.10
CA GLY A 148 -19.16 5.49 12.97
C GLY A 148 -17.91 6.34 12.74
N GLY A 149 -17.73 7.36 13.57
CA GLY A 149 -16.70 8.39 13.36
C GLY A 149 -17.05 9.37 12.23
N THR A 150 -16.09 10.19 11.85
CA THR A 150 -16.24 11.21 10.79
C THR A 150 -15.12 11.10 9.76
N MET A 151 -15.44 11.26 8.48
CA MET A 151 -14.46 11.49 7.41
C MET A 151 -14.60 12.92 6.90
N THR A 152 -13.46 13.58 6.70
CA THR A 152 -13.33 14.87 6.05
C THR A 152 -12.35 14.72 4.89
N PHE A 153 -12.70 15.23 3.71
CA PHE A 153 -11.82 15.26 2.55
C PHE A 153 -11.33 16.69 2.32
N TYR A 154 -10.07 16.82 1.96
CA TYR A 154 -9.40 18.07 1.65
C TYR A 154 -8.95 18.06 0.20
N GLN A 155 -9.25 19.15 -0.49
CA GLN A 155 -8.69 19.47 -1.79
C GLN A 155 -7.53 20.44 -1.57
N ASP A 156 -6.33 20.00 -1.92
CA ASP A 156 -5.07 20.70 -1.70
C ASP A 156 -4.73 20.94 -0.21
N ALA A 157 -3.55 21.53 0.02
CA ALA A 157 -3.08 21.84 1.36
C ALA A 157 -3.88 22.96 2.02
N HIS A 158 -4.30 23.96 1.24
CA HIS A 158 -5.18 25.04 1.63
C HIS A 158 -6.40 25.09 0.71
N SER A 159 -7.61 24.97 1.27
CA SER A 159 -8.83 25.06 0.49
C SER A 159 -9.52 26.40 0.71
N GLU A 160 -9.81 27.13 -0.37
CA GLU A 160 -10.70 28.28 -0.29
C GLU A 160 -12.16 27.83 -0.16
N LYS A 161 -13.03 28.69 0.39
CA LYS A 161 -14.46 28.40 0.49
C LYS A 161 -15.07 28.30 -0.91
N ILE A 162 -15.59 27.13 -1.25
CA ILE A 162 -16.32 26.92 -2.51
C ILE A 162 -17.72 27.56 -2.40
N PRO A 163 -18.07 28.55 -3.25
CA PRO A 163 -19.38 29.18 -3.22
C PRO A 163 -20.51 28.15 -3.43
N GLY A 164 -21.50 28.13 -2.55
CA GLY A 164 -22.65 27.22 -2.64
C GLY A 164 -22.43 25.84 -2.02
N ILE A 165 -21.22 25.51 -1.55
CA ILE A 165 -20.94 24.32 -0.74
C ILE A 165 -20.73 24.77 0.70
N THR A 166 -21.67 24.42 1.59
CA THR A 166 -21.54 24.66 3.04
C THR A 166 -20.56 23.69 3.67
N THR A 167 -19.27 23.83 3.37
CA THR A 167 -18.20 23.19 4.13
C THR A 167 -17.30 24.27 4.69
N THR A 168 -17.49 24.56 5.98
CA THR A 168 -16.58 25.39 6.77
C THR A 168 -15.33 24.57 7.06
N GLN A 169 -14.39 24.47 6.12
CA GLN A 169 -13.16 23.74 6.40
C GLN A 169 -11.93 24.56 6.04
N ASP A 170 -11.08 24.68 7.05
CA ASP A 170 -9.63 24.76 6.94
C ASP A 170 -9.12 23.76 5.88
N GLY A 171 -8.02 24.09 5.19
CA GLY A 171 -7.34 23.13 4.32
C GLY A 171 -6.68 21.99 5.11
N ALA A 172 -6.09 21.04 4.39
CA ALA A 172 -5.44 19.90 5.00
C ALA A 172 -4.34 20.32 5.99
N PHE A 173 -3.51 21.30 5.63
CA PHE A 173 -2.36 21.70 6.44
C PHE A 173 -2.78 22.42 7.71
N GLU A 174 -3.77 23.31 7.65
CA GLU A 174 -4.30 23.97 8.83
C GLU A 174 -4.97 22.96 9.77
N ALA A 175 -5.71 21.99 9.23
CA ALA A 175 -6.34 20.93 10.03
C ALA A 175 -5.30 20.03 10.72
N ILE A 176 -4.24 19.64 10.00
CA ILE A 176 -3.11 18.87 10.57
C ILE A 176 -2.43 19.69 11.67
N GLY A 177 -2.11 20.95 11.40
CA GLY A 177 -1.47 21.82 12.37
C GLY A 177 -2.31 22.02 13.63
N ASN A 178 -3.64 22.16 13.48
CA ASN A 178 -4.57 22.30 14.59
C ASN A 178 -4.62 21.02 15.44
N ALA A 179 -4.60 19.84 14.81
CA ALA A 179 -4.52 18.57 15.51
C ALA A 179 -3.20 18.42 16.30
N ILE A 180 -2.06 18.74 15.67
CA ILE A 180 -0.74 18.70 16.31
C ILE A 180 -0.70 19.66 17.52
N ARG A 181 -1.20 20.88 17.35
CA ARG A 181 -1.28 21.88 18.43
C ARG A 181 -2.13 21.38 19.60
N GLY A 182 -3.26 20.73 19.29
CA GLY A 182 -4.23 20.21 20.25
C GLY A 182 -3.76 18.99 21.04
N ALA A 183 -2.91 18.13 20.45
CA ALA A 183 -2.46 16.87 21.04
C ALA A 183 -1.85 17.04 22.44
N LYS A 184 -2.11 16.08 23.34
CA LYS A 184 -1.67 16.12 24.74
C LYS A 184 -0.85 14.91 25.17
N LYS A 185 -0.85 13.83 24.40
CA LYS A 185 -0.21 12.55 24.76
C LYS A 185 0.80 12.12 23.69
N PHE A 186 0.40 12.07 22.43
CA PHE A 186 1.29 11.64 21.36
C PHE A 186 0.96 12.26 19.99
N ILE A 187 1.98 12.33 19.14
CA ILE A 187 1.91 12.71 17.72
C ILE A 187 2.83 11.73 16.96
N TYR A 188 2.25 10.92 16.09
CA TYR A 188 2.96 9.97 15.23
C TYR A 188 2.83 10.40 13.77
N ILE A 189 3.95 10.53 13.06
CA ILE A 189 4.00 10.96 11.67
C ILE A 189 4.81 9.96 10.88
N ALA A 190 4.20 9.30 9.89
CA ALA A 190 4.90 8.58 8.85
C ALA A 190 4.83 9.40 7.56
N GLY A 191 5.97 9.61 6.91
CA GLY A 191 6.06 10.39 5.68
C GLY A 191 7.12 9.83 4.75
N TRP A 192 6.91 10.05 3.45
CA TRP A 192 7.96 9.81 2.47
C TRP A 192 9.04 10.89 2.55
N SER A 193 8.62 12.12 2.85
CA SER A 193 9.51 13.24 3.12
C SER A 193 8.86 14.15 4.16
N LEU A 194 9.69 14.73 5.03
CA LEU A 194 9.26 15.78 5.94
C LEU A 194 10.30 16.89 5.90
N TRP A 195 9.83 18.13 5.81
CA TRP A 195 10.69 19.31 5.87
C TRP A 195 10.33 20.12 7.12
N SER A 196 11.27 20.22 8.06
CA SER A 196 11.04 20.88 9.35
C SER A 196 10.64 22.35 9.23
N GLU A 197 11.01 23.04 8.16
CA GLU A 197 10.70 24.46 7.95
C GLU A 197 9.35 24.73 7.27
N VAL A 198 8.59 23.68 6.91
CA VAL A 198 7.28 23.87 6.30
C VAL A 198 6.35 24.66 7.24
N GLN A 199 5.67 25.67 6.71
CA GLN A 199 4.71 26.49 7.45
C GLN A 199 3.29 26.09 7.07
N LEU A 200 2.56 25.47 8.01
CA LEU A 200 1.22 24.93 7.73
C LEU A 200 0.16 26.01 7.49
N TRP A 201 0.29 27.15 8.18
CA TRP A 201 -0.64 28.29 8.07
C TRP A 201 -0.10 29.46 7.26
N ARG A 202 1.15 29.40 6.78
CA ARG A 202 1.88 30.53 6.19
C ARG A 202 1.95 31.77 7.11
N ASP A 203 2.02 31.55 8.43
CA ASP A 203 2.01 32.60 9.46
C ASP A 203 3.37 32.81 10.15
N GLY A 204 4.44 32.15 9.66
CA GLY A 204 5.78 32.20 10.22
C GLY A 204 6.13 31.07 11.19
N LEU A 205 5.16 30.32 11.73
CA LEU A 205 5.44 29.17 12.60
C LEU A 205 5.76 27.93 11.75
N THR A 206 6.96 27.38 11.93
CA THR A 206 7.37 26.15 11.24
C THR A 206 6.83 24.90 11.95
N LEU A 207 6.63 23.81 11.18
CA LEU A 207 6.28 22.50 11.72
C LEU A 207 7.32 22.02 12.74
N GLY A 208 8.60 22.24 12.46
CA GLY A 208 9.72 21.89 13.33
C GLY A 208 9.64 22.55 14.71
N GLU A 209 9.33 23.84 14.75
CA GLU A 209 9.13 24.58 16.00
C GLU A 209 7.91 24.07 16.77
N LEU A 210 6.80 23.83 16.06
CA LEU A 210 5.58 23.29 16.66
C LEU A 210 5.84 21.91 17.30
N LEU A 211 6.48 20.99 16.59
CA LEU A 211 6.79 19.65 17.12
C LEU A 211 7.74 19.71 18.32
N LYS A 212 8.77 20.57 18.28
CA LYS A 212 9.65 20.82 19.43
C LYS A 212 8.89 21.37 20.63
N GLN A 213 7.93 22.28 20.40
CA GLN A 213 7.07 22.80 21.46
C GLN A 213 6.24 21.67 22.10
N LYS A 214 5.57 20.84 21.29
CA LYS A 214 4.76 19.72 21.78
C LYS A 214 5.61 18.72 22.58
N ALA A 215 6.82 18.41 22.11
CA ALA A 215 7.75 17.55 22.84
C ALA A 215 8.14 18.13 24.21
N ARG A 216 8.37 19.47 24.30
CA ARG A 216 8.65 20.14 25.58
C ARG A 216 7.45 20.15 26.53
N GLU A 217 6.24 20.11 26.00
CA GLU A 217 4.99 19.95 26.78
C GLU A 217 4.80 18.50 27.29
N GLY A 218 5.69 17.57 26.95
CA GLY A 218 5.63 16.16 27.36
C GLY A 218 4.86 15.26 26.39
N VAL A 219 4.46 15.77 25.23
CA VAL A 219 3.82 14.96 24.17
C VAL A 219 4.87 14.07 23.51
N ARG A 220 4.58 12.77 23.36
CA ARG A 220 5.45 11.83 22.64
C ARG A 220 5.38 12.09 21.14
N VAL A 221 6.46 12.59 20.54
CA VAL A 221 6.51 12.88 19.10
C VAL A 221 7.43 11.87 18.40
N LEU A 222 6.87 11.01 17.54
CA LEU A 222 7.60 9.99 16.77
C LEU A 222 7.43 10.22 15.26
N LEU A 223 8.54 10.30 14.55
CA LEU A 223 8.59 10.50 13.10
C LEU A 223 9.25 9.27 12.46
N LEU A 224 8.55 8.65 11.52
CA LEU A 224 9.03 7.53 10.71
C LEU A 224 9.15 7.99 9.26
N ILE A 225 10.36 8.37 8.84
CA ILE A 225 10.62 8.99 7.53
C ILE A 225 11.37 7.98 6.66
N TRP A 226 11.11 7.97 5.36
CA TRP A 226 11.90 7.16 4.44
C TRP A 226 13.35 7.66 4.36
N ASP A 227 14.31 6.73 4.41
CA ASP A 227 15.75 7.01 4.34
C ASP A 227 16.24 6.98 2.88
N GLU A 228 16.64 8.13 2.35
CA GLU A 228 17.10 8.29 0.97
C GLU A 228 18.61 7.97 0.85
N LYS A 229 19.00 6.72 1.08
CA LYS A 229 20.42 6.32 1.14
C LYS A 229 21.25 6.57 -0.15
N PHE A 230 20.64 6.87 -1.30
CA PHE A 230 21.31 6.84 -2.61
C PHE A 230 21.23 8.11 -3.47
N SER A 231 20.60 9.20 -3.01
CA SER A 231 20.57 10.46 -3.78
C SER A 231 21.88 11.23 -3.77
N VAL A 232 22.89 10.71 -3.07
CA VAL A 232 24.22 11.32 -2.94
C VAL A 232 25.20 10.90 -4.05
N GLY A 233 24.82 10.12 -5.08
CA GLY A 233 25.84 9.67 -6.05
C GLY A 233 25.44 9.29 -7.47
N CYS A 234 24.28 8.67 -7.71
CA CYS A 234 24.06 8.00 -9.01
C CYS A 234 23.12 8.74 -9.97
N TYR A 235 22.16 9.53 -9.47
CA TYR A 235 21.27 10.38 -10.28
C TYR A 235 20.85 11.64 -9.51
N PRO A 236 21.63 12.73 -9.56
CA PRO A 236 21.23 14.01 -8.95
C PRO A 236 19.89 14.48 -9.53
N GLY A 237 18.87 14.65 -8.70
CA GLY A 237 17.59 15.27 -9.08
C GLY A 237 16.43 14.33 -9.45
N PHE A 238 16.58 13.00 -9.31
CA PHE A 238 15.45 12.09 -9.54
C PHE A 238 14.46 12.06 -8.36
N VAL A 239 14.97 12.30 -7.15
CA VAL A 239 14.21 12.39 -5.91
C VAL A 239 14.84 13.48 -5.04
N VAL A 240 14.01 14.30 -4.39
CA VAL A 240 14.45 15.35 -3.46
C VAL A 240 13.69 15.14 -2.16
N THR A 241 14.34 14.54 -1.17
CA THR A 241 13.84 14.48 0.22
C THR A 241 14.63 15.40 1.15
N TYR A 242 14.14 15.59 2.38
CA TYR A 242 14.73 16.46 3.41
C TYR A 242 15.01 15.67 4.69
N ASP A 243 15.21 14.35 4.57
CA ASP A 243 15.28 13.43 5.69
C ASP A 243 16.54 13.64 6.55
N GLU A 244 17.74 13.85 5.98
CA GLU A 244 18.93 14.21 6.77
C GLU A 244 18.80 15.55 7.49
N ASP A 245 18.27 16.56 6.81
CA ASP A 245 18.15 17.90 7.38
C ASP A 245 17.11 17.92 8.51
N THR A 246 16.03 17.17 8.35
CA THR A 246 15.02 16.96 9.38
C THR A 246 15.59 16.21 10.58
N ASP A 247 16.31 15.11 10.37
CA ASP A 247 16.97 14.38 11.46
C ASP A 247 17.94 15.29 12.24
N ARG A 248 18.79 16.03 11.52
CA ARG A 248 19.73 17.00 12.11
C ARG A 248 18.99 18.09 12.89
N TYR A 249 17.87 18.58 12.38
CA TYR A 249 17.08 19.63 13.02
C TYR A 249 16.50 19.19 14.37
N PHE A 250 16.12 17.92 14.50
CA PHE A 250 15.54 17.36 15.72
C PHE A 250 16.54 16.66 16.64
N ASN A 251 17.81 16.55 16.23
CA ASN A 251 18.86 15.98 17.07
C ASN A 251 18.93 16.66 18.45
N ASN A 252 19.05 15.86 19.51
CA ASN A 252 19.03 16.29 20.91
C ASN A 252 17.78 17.07 21.32
N THR A 253 16.62 16.76 20.72
CA THR A 253 15.32 17.25 21.17
C THR A 253 14.43 16.13 21.71
N GLY A 254 13.22 16.48 22.18
CA GLY A 254 12.21 15.47 22.58
C GLY A 254 11.41 14.88 21.42
N VAL A 255 11.77 15.22 20.18
CA VAL A 255 11.19 14.66 18.96
C VAL A 255 12.10 13.53 18.47
N TYR A 256 11.54 12.34 18.26
CA TYR A 256 12.29 11.17 17.82
C TYR A 256 12.08 10.96 16.33
N VAL A 257 13.15 11.07 15.56
CA VAL A 257 13.15 10.84 14.11
C VAL A 257 13.87 9.54 13.83
N GLU A 258 13.21 8.66 13.10
CA GLU A 258 13.78 7.40 12.65
C GLU A 258 13.67 7.35 11.12
N LYS A 259 14.83 7.33 10.47
CA LYS A 259 14.94 7.12 9.03
C LYS A 259 14.91 5.62 8.77
N VAL A 260 14.01 5.17 7.89
CA VAL A 260 13.82 3.75 7.60
C VAL A 260 13.88 3.46 6.11
N THR A 261 14.63 2.42 5.73
CA THR A 261 14.67 1.90 4.37
C THR A 261 13.58 0.89 4.12
N LYS A 262 13.28 0.67 2.84
CA LYS A 262 12.45 -0.45 2.41
C LYS A 262 13.38 -1.66 2.19
N GLU A 263 13.45 -2.54 3.17
CA GLU A 263 14.25 -3.77 3.07
C GLU A 263 13.63 -4.74 2.05
N ILE A 264 14.44 -5.20 1.10
CA ILE A 264 14.02 -6.16 0.08
C ILE A 264 15.03 -7.30 0.08
N ASP A 265 14.58 -8.46 0.55
CA ASP A 265 15.36 -9.69 0.55
C ASP A 265 15.32 -10.30 -0.86
N ILE A 266 16.42 -10.19 -1.58
CA ILE A 266 16.63 -10.81 -2.88
C ILE A 266 17.91 -11.61 -2.73
N ASN A 267 17.97 -12.86 -3.20
CA ASN A 267 19.18 -13.72 -3.13
C ASN A 267 20.45 -13.17 -3.86
N CYS A 268 20.56 -11.87 -4.13
CA CYS A 268 21.70 -11.17 -4.70
C CYS A 268 21.86 -9.78 -4.06
N LYS A 269 22.89 -9.60 -3.23
CA LYS A 269 23.22 -8.33 -2.55
C LYS A 269 23.21 -7.09 -3.45
N LEU A 270 23.70 -7.21 -4.69
CA LEU A 270 23.68 -6.09 -5.63
C LEU A 270 22.26 -5.75 -6.10
N LYS A 271 21.37 -6.75 -6.25
CA LYS A 271 19.97 -6.52 -6.56
C LYS A 271 19.18 -6.05 -5.34
N GLU A 272 19.53 -6.50 -4.14
CA GLU A 272 19.00 -5.96 -2.89
C GLU A 272 19.32 -4.48 -2.79
N GLU A 273 20.61 -4.09 -2.87
CA GLU A 273 21.04 -2.69 -2.81
C GLU A 273 20.36 -1.80 -3.85
N ILE A 274 20.18 -2.30 -5.09
CA ILE A 274 19.46 -1.58 -6.15
C ILE A 274 17.95 -1.51 -5.86
N ALA A 275 17.34 -2.58 -5.37
CA ALA A 275 15.92 -2.61 -5.06
C ALA A 275 15.60 -1.71 -3.84
N GLU A 276 16.39 -1.80 -2.77
CA GLU A 276 16.29 -0.92 -1.60
C GLU A 276 16.44 0.56 -1.95
N ALA A 277 17.18 0.87 -3.03
CA ALA A 277 17.31 2.23 -3.57
C ALA A 277 16.09 2.71 -4.39
N ILE A 278 15.26 1.81 -4.93
CA ILE A 278 14.17 2.13 -5.84
C ILE A 278 12.81 2.14 -5.13
N TRP A 279 12.62 1.27 -4.12
CA TRP A 279 11.36 1.18 -3.39
C TRP A 279 11.37 2.06 -2.13
N THR A 280 10.25 2.72 -1.86
CA THR A 280 10.17 3.73 -0.79
C THR A 280 9.05 3.43 0.20
N HIS A 281 9.19 3.94 1.43
CA HIS A 281 8.04 4.06 2.32
C HIS A 281 7.23 5.27 1.91
N HIS A 282 6.14 5.05 1.17
CA HIS A 282 5.39 6.15 0.54
C HIS A 282 4.14 6.61 1.34
N GLN A 283 3.87 6.01 2.49
CA GLN A 283 2.73 6.36 3.34
C GLN A 283 2.90 7.78 3.92
N LYS A 284 1.89 8.63 3.75
CA LYS A 284 1.75 9.92 4.46
C LYS A 284 0.62 9.80 5.47
N VAL A 285 0.95 9.54 6.73
CA VAL A 285 -0.02 9.28 7.79
C VAL A 285 0.36 10.09 9.02
N ILE A 286 -0.59 10.84 9.57
CA ILE A 286 -0.44 11.53 10.85
C ILE A 286 -1.50 10.99 11.80
N VAL A 287 -1.11 10.57 13.00
CA VAL A 287 -2.05 10.14 14.05
C VAL A 287 -1.70 10.83 15.35
N ALA A 288 -2.70 11.41 16.01
CA ALA A 288 -2.53 12.06 17.30
C ALA A 288 -3.75 11.82 18.20
N ASP A 289 -3.57 11.98 19.50
CA ASP A 289 -4.70 12.18 20.39
C ASP A 289 -5.32 13.56 20.14
N ASP A 290 -6.64 13.68 20.29
CA ASP A 290 -7.36 14.94 20.05
C ASP A 290 -7.40 15.88 21.27
N GLY A 291 -6.67 15.53 22.35
CA GLY A 291 -6.68 16.22 23.64
C GLY A 291 -7.96 16.03 24.48
N GLN A 292 -8.97 15.34 23.96
CA GLN A 292 -10.27 15.08 24.61
C GLN A 292 -10.51 13.59 24.90
N GLY A 293 -9.51 12.75 24.64
CA GLY A 293 -9.56 11.32 24.92
C GLY A 293 -9.98 10.47 23.73
N ASP A 294 -9.99 11.03 22.52
CA ASP A 294 -10.20 10.31 21.26
C ASP A 294 -8.97 10.47 20.34
N LEU A 295 -9.03 9.86 19.15
CA LEU A 295 -8.00 9.93 18.12
C LEU A 295 -8.45 10.73 16.91
N VAL A 296 -7.49 11.43 16.31
CA VAL A 296 -7.59 12.01 14.99
C VAL A 296 -6.46 11.46 14.12
N ALA A 297 -6.79 11.08 12.89
CA ALA A 297 -5.80 10.62 11.93
C ALA A 297 -5.99 11.31 10.57
N PHE A 298 -4.88 11.48 9.86
CA PHE A 298 -4.81 12.05 8.53
C PHE A 298 -4.06 11.09 7.60
N PHE A 299 -4.50 11.02 6.35
CA PHE A 299 -3.87 10.21 5.31
C PHE A 299 -4.22 10.77 3.92
N GLY A 300 -3.32 10.59 2.94
CA GLY A 300 -3.54 11.08 1.58
C GLY A 300 -2.25 11.19 0.77
N GLY A 301 -2.23 12.07 -0.23
CA GLY A 301 -1.06 12.31 -1.10
C GLY A 301 -0.08 13.37 -0.57
N LEU A 302 -0.56 14.30 0.25
CA LEU A 302 0.27 15.38 0.81
C LEU A 302 1.28 14.89 1.87
N ASP A 303 2.58 15.00 1.56
CA ASP A 303 3.66 15.00 2.56
C ASP A 303 3.79 16.37 3.24
N LEU A 304 4.29 16.40 4.48
CA LEU A 304 4.61 17.63 5.21
C LEU A 304 6.00 18.16 4.80
N THR A 305 6.13 18.53 3.54
CA THR A 305 7.42 18.86 2.92
C THR A 305 7.33 20.05 1.95
N LYS A 306 8.47 20.47 1.40
CA LYS A 306 8.58 21.63 0.50
C LYS A 306 7.70 21.47 -0.75
N GLY A 307 7.05 22.56 -1.17
CA GLY A 307 6.30 22.68 -2.41
C GLY A 307 4.87 22.15 -2.38
N ARG A 308 4.47 21.46 -1.29
CA ARG A 308 3.15 20.80 -1.16
C ARG A 308 2.04 21.75 -0.74
N TRP A 309 2.39 22.88 -0.11
CA TRP A 309 1.39 23.88 0.21
C TRP A 309 0.98 24.61 -1.07
N ASP A 310 -0.31 24.55 -1.37
CA ASP A 310 -0.93 25.23 -2.49
C ASP A 310 -2.41 25.46 -2.20
N THR A 311 -3.04 26.24 -3.06
CA THR A 311 -4.47 26.52 -3.06
C THR A 311 -5.10 25.98 -4.34
N THR A 312 -6.43 25.92 -4.36
CA THR A 312 -7.20 25.54 -5.57
C THR A 312 -6.97 26.47 -6.78
N ASN A 313 -6.37 27.65 -6.58
CA ASN A 313 -6.05 28.59 -7.66
C ASN A 313 -4.76 28.22 -8.41
N HIS A 314 -3.87 27.44 -7.81
CA HIS A 314 -2.63 26.94 -8.43
C HIS A 314 -1.82 28.02 -9.17
N GLU A 315 -1.61 29.15 -8.50
CA GLU A 315 -0.92 30.31 -9.04
C GLU A 315 0.53 29.98 -9.45
N LEU A 316 0.90 30.34 -10.69
CA LEU A 316 2.22 30.04 -11.25
C LEU A 316 3.30 31.07 -10.86
N PHE A 317 2.90 32.34 -10.73
CA PHE A 317 3.83 33.48 -10.62
C PHE A 317 3.47 34.48 -9.50
N THR A 318 2.19 34.63 -9.18
CA THR A 318 1.71 35.76 -8.36
C THR A 318 2.01 35.60 -6.86
N THR A 319 2.28 34.36 -6.43
CA THR A 319 2.54 33.96 -5.04
C THR A 319 4.03 33.76 -4.72
N LEU A 320 4.91 33.85 -5.73
CA LEU A 320 6.35 33.55 -5.59
C LEU A 320 7.03 34.38 -4.49
N ASN A 321 6.71 35.67 -4.41
CA ASN A 321 7.27 36.59 -3.40
C ASN A 321 6.40 36.72 -2.14
N LYS A 322 5.40 35.85 -1.97
CA LYS A 322 4.41 35.87 -0.90
C LYS A 322 4.31 34.49 -0.23
N GLU A 323 3.23 33.75 -0.47
CA GLU A 323 2.91 32.47 0.16
C GLU A 323 3.92 31.37 -0.19
N HIS A 324 4.52 31.43 -1.39
CA HIS A 324 5.53 30.47 -1.85
C HIS A 324 6.98 30.95 -1.66
N LYS A 325 7.18 32.09 -0.98
CA LYS A 325 8.53 32.59 -0.70
C LYS A 325 9.25 31.66 0.29
N GLY A 326 10.40 31.13 -0.10
CA GLY A 326 11.15 30.11 0.63
C GLY A 326 10.59 28.69 0.46
N ASP A 327 9.41 28.53 -0.13
CA ASP A 327 8.76 27.24 -0.41
C ASP A 327 8.60 27.01 -1.93
N PHE A 328 9.44 27.65 -2.73
CA PHE A 328 9.47 27.46 -4.17
C PHE A 328 9.87 26.02 -4.54
N TYR A 329 9.10 25.42 -5.43
CA TYR A 329 9.32 24.08 -5.95
C TYR A 329 9.03 24.06 -7.45
N ASN A 330 9.94 23.46 -8.21
CA ASN A 330 9.76 23.06 -9.60
C ASN A 330 10.70 21.89 -9.88
N GLY A 331 10.14 20.68 -10.06
CA GLY A 331 10.92 19.47 -10.33
C GLY A 331 11.28 19.27 -11.80
N PHE A 332 10.74 20.09 -12.71
CA PHE A 332 10.86 19.88 -14.16
C PHE A 332 11.85 20.80 -14.85
N ILE A 333 11.94 22.05 -14.39
CA ILE A 333 12.80 23.06 -14.98
C ILE A 333 13.60 23.77 -13.90
N ASN A 334 14.88 24.02 -14.20
CA ASN A 334 15.75 24.80 -13.33
C ASN A 334 15.50 26.30 -13.58
N VAL A 335 14.69 26.92 -12.72
CA VAL A 335 14.34 28.34 -12.77
C VAL A 335 14.49 28.99 -11.40
N GLU A 336 14.82 30.28 -11.35
CA GLU A 336 14.93 31.00 -10.10
C GLU A 336 13.55 31.24 -9.47
N GLU A 337 13.46 31.14 -8.14
CA GLU A 337 12.24 31.39 -7.35
C GLU A 337 11.63 32.77 -7.63
N SER A 338 12.47 33.78 -7.87
CA SER A 338 12.00 35.14 -8.14
C SER A 338 11.34 35.32 -9.51
N TYR A 339 11.55 34.37 -10.43
CA TYR A 339 11.06 34.41 -11.82
C TYR A 339 9.96 33.39 -12.09
N GLY A 340 10.10 32.16 -11.57
CA GLY A 340 9.17 31.06 -11.81
C GLY A 340 9.19 30.49 -13.24
N PRO A 341 8.15 29.75 -13.66
CA PRO A 341 6.97 29.39 -12.86
C PRO A 341 7.33 28.42 -11.72
N ARG A 342 6.60 28.48 -10.60
CA ARG A 342 6.57 27.32 -9.70
C ARG A 342 5.82 26.17 -10.37
N GLU A 343 6.04 24.95 -9.91
CA GLU A 343 5.16 23.82 -10.19
C GLU A 343 4.04 23.82 -9.15
N PRO A 344 2.78 24.12 -9.53
CA PRO A 344 1.66 24.02 -8.60
C PRO A 344 1.43 22.56 -8.16
N TRP A 345 0.90 22.39 -6.95
CA TRP A 345 0.70 21.09 -6.36
C TRP A 345 -0.80 20.85 -6.13
N HIS A 346 -1.43 20.14 -7.06
CA HIS A 346 -2.80 19.63 -6.90
C HIS A 346 -2.75 18.28 -6.20
N ASP A 347 -3.46 18.13 -5.08
CA ASP A 347 -3.48 16.86 -4.33
C ASP A 347 -4.74 16.71 -3.46
N VAL A 348 -4.94 15.52 -2.91
CA VAL A 348 -6.04 15.19 -2.02
C VAL A 348 -5.56 14.60 -0.70
N HIS A 349 -6.23 14.96 0.38
CA HIS A 349 -5.95 14.41 1.70
C HIS A 349 -7.26 14.18 2.46
N ALA A 350 -7.20 13.40 3.52
CA ALA A 350 -8.37 13.11 4.33
C ALA A 350 -8.02 13.11 5.82
N ARG A 351 -9.02 13.46 6.63
CA ARG A 351 -9.01 13.32 8.09
C ARG A 351 -10.11 12.37 8.49
N LEU A 352 -9.80 11.44 9.39
CA LEU A 352 -10.78 10.56 10.00
C LEU A 352 -10.70 10.55 11.53
N THR A 353 -11.82 10.18 12.16
CA THR A 353 -11.96 9.96 13.61
C THR A 353 -12.67 8.64 13.89
N GLY A 354 -12.76 8.25 15.16
CA GLY A 354 -13.43 7.01 15.56
C GLY A 354 -12.55 5.77 15.36
N ARG A 355 -13.18 4.60 15.27
CA ARG A 355 -12.48 3.30 15.29
C ARG A 355 -11.51 3.11 14.11
N ALA A 356 -11.75 3.76 12.97
CA ALA A 356 -10.84 3.72 11.83
C ALA A 356 -9.50 4.42 12.13
N ALA A 357 -9.47 5.40 13.05
CA ALA A 357 -8.22 6.07 13.47
C ALA A 357 -7.31 5.11 14.26
N ILE A 358 -7.89 4.16 14.98
CA ILE A 358 -7.13 3.12 15.69
C ILE A 358 -6.43 2.19 14.69
N ASP A 359 -7.04 1.91 13.54
CA ASP A 359 -6.43 1.07 12.51
C ASP A 359 -5.21 1.77 11.86
N LEU A 360 -5.28 3.10 11.64
CA LEU A 360 -4.11 3.89 11.22
C LEU A 360 -3.03 4.00 12.30
N LEU A 361 -3.41 4.15 13.57
CA LEU A 361 -2.46 4.09 14.71
C LEU A 361 -1.72 2.75 14.73
N ARG A 362 -2.45 1.64 14.60
CA ARG A 362 -1.88 0.29 14.56
C ARG A 362 -0.93 0.13 13.39
N ASN A 363 -1.29 0.62 12.19
CA ASN A 363 -0.36 0.60 11.06
C ASN A 363 0.97 1.31 11.39
N PHE A 364 0.94 2.47 12.05
CA PHE A 364 2.16 3.15 12.48
C PHE A 364 2.95 2.32 13.51
N GLU A 365 2.29 1.81 14.55
CA GLU A 365 2.93 1.03 15.60
C GLU A 365 3.55 -0.28 15.08
N GLU A 366 2.86 -1.01 14.20
CA GLU A 366 3.36 -2.23 13.58
C GLU A 366 4.64 -1.96 12.78
N ARG A 367 4.69 -0.82 12.07
CA ARG A 367 5.91 -0.39 11.37
C ARG A 367 7.01 -0.02 12.33
N TRP A 368 6.69 0.75 13.37
CA TRP A 368 7.67 1.16 14.38
C TRP A 368 8.31 -0.03 15.08
N ARG A 369 7.52 -1.02 15.52
CA ARG A 369 8.06 -2.23 16.17
C ARG A 369 8.97 -3.02 15.24
N ARG A 370 8.60 -3.14 13.96
CA ARG A 370 9.40 -3.89 12.98
C ARG A 370 10.71 -3.20 12.60
N GLN A 371 10.66 -1.90 12.37
CA GLN A 371 11.77 -1.14 11.78
C GLN A 371 12.62 -0.40 12.83
N VAL A 372 12.10 -0.22 14.04
CA VAL A 372 12.77 0.47 15.15
C VAL A 372 12.60 -0.31 16.47
N PRO A 373 12.95 -1.61 16.51
CA PRO A 373 12.63 -2.50 17.64
C PRO A 373 13.23 -2.02 18.98
N ASP A 374 14.47 -1.50 18.94
CA ASP A 374 15.17 -1.02 20.13
C ASP A 374 14.48 0.19 20.79
N LYS A 375 13.60 0.89 20.06
CA LYS A 375 12.83 2.04 20.54
C LYS A 375 11.34 1.76 20.61
N ALA A 376 10.92 0.49 20.58
CA ALA A 376 9.51 0.10 20.73
C ALA A 376 8.91 0.59 22.06
N TYR A 377 9.74 0.77 23.11
CA TYR A 377 9.33 1.31 24.41
C TYR A 377 8.85 2.78 24.34
N LEU A 378 9.08 3.49 23.23
CA LEU A 378 8.57 4.86 23.04
C LEU A 378 7.09 4.89 22.63
N LEU A 379 6.53 3.77 22.16
CA LEU A 379 5.12 3.65 21.81
C LEU A 379 4.25 3.76 23.07
N VAL A 380 3.15 4.50 22.99
CA VAL A 380 2.27 4.71 24.14
C VAL A 380 1.32 3.52 24.31
N GLN A 381 1.72 2.57 25.16
CA GLN A 381 1.00 1.29 25.36
C GLN A 381 -0.41 1.44 25.99
N THR A 382 -0.61 2.44 26.86
CA THR A 382 -1.81 2.54 27.71
C THR A 382 -3.07 3.02 26.97
N LEU A 383 -2.94 3.55 25.75
CA LEU A 383 -4.05 4.20 25.05
C LEU A 383 -4.98 3.22 24.32
N GLN A 384 -4.48 2.10 23.80
CA GLN A 384 -5.32 1.22 22.96
C GLN A 384 -6.50 0.63 23.72
N GLU A 385 -6.29 0.13 24.95
CA GLU A 385 -7.38 -0.45 25.74
C GLU A 385 -8.39 0.60 26.20
N ASP A 386 -7.90 1.76 26.65
CA ASP A 386 -8.76 2.85 27.14
C ASP A 386 -9.57 3.49 26.00
N LEU A 387 -8.97 3.64 24.80
CA LEU A 387 -9.65 4.14 23.60
C LEU A 387 -10.69 3.14 23.07
N LEU A 388 -10.35 1.85 23.04
CA LEU A 388 -11.31 0.81 22.63
C LEU A 388 -12.52 0.78 23.56
N ARG A 389 -12.30 0.89 24.88
CA ARG A 389 -13.37 0.97 25.90
C ARG A 389 -14.17 2.27 25.81
N ALA A 390 -13.52 3.42 25.60
CA ALA A 390 -14.19 4.72 25.51
C ALA A 390 -15.09 4.84 24.26
N GLN A 391 -14.71 4.20 23.16
CA GLN A 391 -15.48 4.25 21.90
C GLN A 391 -16.66 3.27 21.87
N GLU A 392 -16.71 2.24 22.73
CA GLU A 392 -17.90 1.38 22.88
C GLU A 392 -19.10 2.12 23.49
N GLY A 393 -18.88 3.20 24.25
CA GLY A 393 -19.93 3.95 24.95
C GLY A 393 -20.39 5.26 24.29
N LYS A 394 -19.72 5.73 23.22
CA LYS A 394 -19.95 7.06 22.62
C LYS A 394 -20.68 7.06 21.27
N GLU A 395 -21.18 5.92 20.79
CA GLU A 395 -21.94 5.84 19.52
C GLU A 395 -23.37 6.39 19.67
N THR A 396 -23.50 7.70 19.91
CA THR A 396 -24.74 8.44 19.67
C THR A 396 -24.52 9.36 18.47
N HIS A 397 -24.94 8.93 17.28
CA HIS A 397 -24.81 9.75 16.07
C HIS A 397 -26.11 10.52 15.78
N GLN A 398 -26.05 11.85 15.87
CA GLN A 398 -26.94 12.74 15.11
C GLN A 398 -26.20 13.13 13.81
N GLY A 399 -26.58 12.54 12.67
CA GLY A 399 -25.98 12.84 11.36
C GLY A 399 -25.62 11.61 10.52
N THR A 400 -24.91 11.83 9.41
CA THR A 400 -24.46 10.77 8.48
C THR A 400 -23.47 9.83 9.15
N VAL A 401 -23.74 8.53 9.10
CA VAL A 401 -22.85 7.48 9.63
C VAL A 401 -21.87 7.06 8.54
N TRP A 402 -20.57 7.17 8.81
CA TRP A 402 -19.51 6.70 7.92
C TRP A 402 -19.25 5.20 8.09
N GLN A 403 -19.01 4.52 6.97
CA GLN A 403 -18.42 3.19 6.93
C GLN A 403 -17.04 3.30 6.30
N MET A 404 -16.01 2.89 7.03
CA MET A 404 -14.60 3.12 6.67
C MET A 404 -13.82 1.82 6.84
N GLN A 405 -13.04 1.45 5.84
CA GLN A 405 -12.10 0.33 5.92
C GLN A 405 -10.71 0.84 5.57
N VAL A 406 -9.77 0.70 6.50
CA VAL A 406 -8.36 0.99 6.24
C VAL A 406 -7.80 -0.13 5.37
N VAL A 407 -7.09 0.24 4.30
CA VAL A 407 -6.45 -0.70 3.39
C VAL A 407 -5.02 -0.22 3.13
N ARG A 408 -4.13 -1.15 2.78
CA ARG A 408 -2.70 -0.85 2.61
C ARG A 408 -2.03 -1.76 1.59
N SER A 409 -0.82 -1.35 1.22
CA SER A 409 0.19 -2.16 0.53
C SER A 409 1.44 -2.19 1.42
N ILE A 410 1.69 -3.31 2.09
CA ILE A 410 2.83 -3.45 3.02
C ILE A 410 3.21 -4.93 3.17
N ASP A 411 4.45 -5.20 3.55
CA ASP A 411 4.96 -6.56 3.79
C ASP A 411 5.54 -6.72 5.20
N GLY A 412 5.86 -7.97 5.54
CA GLY A 412 6.43 -8.37 6.84
C GLY A 412 7.83 -7.82 7.11
N ASN A 413 8.52 -7.27 6.11
CA ASN A 413 9.78 -6.54 6.34
C ASN A 413 9.51 -5.12 6.88
N SER A 414 8.34 -4.59 6.58
CA SER A 414 7.97 -3.22 6.92
C SER A 414 7.08 -3.13 8.16
N ALA A 415 6.36 -4.18 8.51
CA ALA A 415 5.42 -4.20 9.63
C ALA A 415 5.44 -5.53 10.40
N GLU A 416 5.31 -5.44 11.72
CA GLU A 416 5.12 -6.59 12.60
C GLU A 416 3.62 -6.89 12.70
N PHE A 417 3.15 -7.84 11.89
CA PHE A 417 1.73 -8.18 11.83
C PHE A 417 1.24 -8.92 13.08
N CYS A 418 0.00 -8.63 13.46
CA CYS A 418 -0.70 -9.30 14.56
C CYS A 418 -1.11 -10.73 14.17
N ASN A 419 -0.72 -11.71 14.99
CA ASN A 419 -1.03 -13.13 14.79
C ASN A 419 -2.51 -13.42 14.51
N GLU A 420 -3.42 -12.72 15.19
CA GLU A 420 -4.88 -12.90 15.03
C GLU A 420 -5.40 -12.51 13.62
N ARG A 421 -4.60 -11.74 12.87
CA ARG A 421 -4.96 -11.17 11.57
C ARG A 421 -4.13 -11.72 10.41
N MET A 422 -3.18 -12.60 10.70
CA MET A 422 -2.29 -13.20 9.71
C MET A 422 -3.04 -13.96 8.62
N ALA A 423 -4.20 -14.54 8.95
CA ALA A 423 -5.04 -15.21 7.97
C ALA A 423 -5.48 -14.27 6.83
N ALA A 424 -5.60 -12.96 7.06
CA ALA A 424 -6.03 -11.99 6.05
C ALA A 424 -4.89 -11.51 5.12
N LEU A 425 -3.68 -12.06 5.27
CA LEU A 425 -2.50 -11.67 4.51
C LEU A 425 -2.17 -12.74 3.47
N ASP A 426 -1.61 -12.28 2.36
CA ASP A 426 -1.18 -13.11 1.25
C ASP A 426 0.28 -13.53 1.45
N GLN A 427 0.63 -14.74 0.99
CA GLN A 427 2.04 -15.16 0.94
C GLN A 427 2.56 -15.01 -0.50
N ILE A 428 3.44 -14.02 -0.72
CA ILE A 428 3.99 -13.67 -2.03
C ILE A 428 5.51 -13.64 -1.92
N GLU A 429 6.20 -14.40 -2.77
CA GLU A 429 7.68 -14.44 -2.81
C GLU A 429 8.32 -14.66 -1.44
N LYS A 430 7.77 -15.60 -0.64
CA LYS A 430 8.17 -15.91 0.75
C LYS A 430 7.91 -14.82 1.79
N LEU A 431 7.35 -13.67 1.40
CA LEU A 431 6.93 -12.62 2.30
C LEU A 431 5.43 -12.71 2.58
N VAL A 432 5.06 -12.33 3.80
CA VAL A 432 3.67 -12.05 4.14
C VAL A 432 3.37 -10.62 3.70
N VAL A 433 2.34 -10.44 2.88
CA VAL A 433 2.02 -9.20 2.20
C VAL A 433 0.54 -8.87 2.39
N ASP A 434 0.27 -7.61 2.72
CA ASP A 434 -1.07 -7.04 2.68
C ASP A 434 -1.28 -6.37 1.32
N THR A 435 -2.18 -6.91 0.50
CA THR A 435 -2.56 -6.38 -0.81
C THR A 435 -3.95 -5.72 -0.80
N SER A 436 -4.51 -5.44 0.38
CA SER A 436 -5.88 -4.96 0.54
C SER A 436 -6.18 -3.68 -0.24
N LEU A 437 -5.20 -2.78 -0.42
CA LEU A 437 -5.39 -1.57 -1.24
C LEU A 437 -5.68 -1.92 -2.71
N TYR A 438 -4.90 -2.84 -3.28
CA TYR A 438 -5.10 -3.29 -4.66
C TYR A 438 -6.46 -3.99 -4.82
N ARG A 439 -6.80 -4.89 -3.89
CA ARG A 439 -8.08 -5.61 -3.86
C ARG A 439 -9.28 -4.64 -3.72
N ALA A 440 -9.13 -3.58 -2.90
CA ALA A 440 -10.13 -2.53 -2.74
C ALA A 440 -10.42 -1.81 -4.06
N TYR A 441 -9.38 -1.38 -4.78
CA TYR A 441 -9.53 -0.71 -6.06
C TYR A 441 -10.28 -1.60 -7.07
N VAL A 442 -9.85 -2.85 -7.24
CA VAL A 442 -10.50 -3.78 -8.17
C VAL A 442 -11.98 -3.98 -7.79
N ARG A 443 -12.28 -4.15 -6.51
CA ARG A 443 -13.67 -4.29 -6.03
C ARG A 443 -14.53 -3.07 -6.34
N LEU A 444 -14.03 -1.86 -6.07
CA LEU A 444 -14.75 -0.62 -6.35
C LEU A 444 -15.00 -0.43 -7.85
N ILE A 445 -14.02 -0.74 -8.70
CA ILE A 445 -14.15 -0.70 -10.17
C ILE A 445 -15.22 -1.68 -10.65
N ARG A 446 -15.17 -2.94 -10.19
CA ARG A 446 -16.14 -3.98 -10.56
C ARG A 446 -17.57 -3.63 -10.13
N LYS A 447 -17.72 -2.93 -8.99
CA LYS A 447 -19.02 -2.51 -8.44
C LYS A 447 -19.56 -1.22 -9.06
N ALA A 448 -18.71 -0.37 -9.65
CA ALA A 448 -19.11 0.94 -10.15
C ALA A 448 -20.29 0.85 -11.15
N GLU A 449 -21.41 1.53 -10.88
CA GLU A 449 -22.61 1.45 -11.73
C GLU A 449 -22.83 2.67 -12.63
N ASN A 450 -22.22 3.80 -12.27
CA ASN A 450 -22.51 5.10 -12.87
C ASN A 450 -21.26 5.69 -13.54
N PHE A 451 -20.26 6.06 -12.74
CA PHE A 451 -18.99 6.59 -13.24
C PHE A 451 -17.84 6.21 -12.29
N ILE A 452 -16.61 6.35 -12.79
CA ILE A 452 -15.38 6.21 -12.01
C ILE A 452 -14.57 7.47 -12.28
N TYR A 453 -14.19 8.17 -11.23
CA TYR A 453 -13.31 9.34 -11.28
C TYR A 453 -11.96 8.99 -10.67
N ILE A 454 -10.87 9.27 -11.38
CA ILE A 454 -9.51 8.94 -10.94
C ILE A 454 -8.61 10.17 -11.10
N GLU A 455 -8.07 10.63 -9.98
CA GLU A 455 -6.88 11.48 -9.93
C GLU A 455 -5.75 10.62 -9.37
N SER A 456 -4.66 10.50 -10.12
CA SER A 456 -3.50 9.71 -9.71
C SER A 456 -2.26 10.26 -10.40
N GLN A 457 -1.14 10.31 -9.68
CA GLN A 457 0.16 10.67 -10.25
C GLN A 457 0.61 9.69 -11.35
N TYR A 458 0.14 8.44 -11.28
CA TYR A 458 0.47 7.39 -12.24
C TYR A 458 -0.77 6.65 -12.71
N PHE A 459 -0.78 6.28 -13.99
CA PHE A 459 -1.80 5.41 -14.56
C PHE A 459 -1.16 4.35 -15.47
N VAL A 460 -0.56 3.33 -14.84
CA VAL A 460 0.15 2.24 -15.53
C VAL A 460 -0.16 0.89 -14.89
N GLY A 461 -0.35 -0.13 -15.72
CA GLY A 461 -0.67 -1.47 -15.26
C GLY A 461 -1.15 -2.37 -16.37
N SER A 462 -1.49 -3.60 -15.99
CA SER A 462 -2.03 -4.64 -16.84
C SER A 462 -1.12 -4.99 -18.02
N ASP A 463 0.18 -5.12 -17.76
CA ASP A 463 1.19 -5.41 -18.78
C ASP A 463 0.92 -6.70 -19.57
N MET A 464 0.27 -7.69 -18.98
CA MET A 464 -0.18 -8.90 -19.66
C MET A 464 -1.17 -8.65 -20.81
N ALA A 465 -1.85 -7.50 -20.80
CA ALA A 465 -2.80 -7.10 -21.85
C ALA A 465 -2.18 -6.16 -22.89
N TRP A 466 -0.89 -5.82 -22.78
CA TRP A 466 -0.22 -4.95 -23.74
C TRP A 466 0.02 -5.69 -25.06
N SER A 467 0.01 -4.95 -26.18
CA SER A 467 0.22 -5.52 -27.52
C SER A 467 1.67 -5.94 -27.78
N GLN A 468 2.61 -5.33 -27.07
CA GLN A 468 4.05 -5.58 -27.11
C GLN A 468 4.61 -5.45 -25.69
N GLU A 469 5.80 -6.03 -25.45
CA GLU A 469 6.52 -5.91 -24.16
C GLU A 469 5.69 -6.33 -22.94
N GLN A 470 5.07 -7.51 -23.03
CA GLN A 470 4.40 -8.14 -21.88
C GLN A 470 5.43 -8.63 -20.86
N ASN A 471 5.01 -8.75 -19.59
CA ASN A 471 5.82 -9.19 -18.45
C ASN A 471 6.93 -8.21 -18.02
N VAL A 472 6.71 -6.91 -18.16
CA VAL A 472 7.61 -5.85 -17.65
C VAL A 472 7.49 -5.62 -16.14
N GLY A 473 6.51 -6.26 -15.48
CA GLY A 473 6.32 -6.21 -14.03
C GLY A 473 5.16 -5.32 -13.56
N ALA A 474 4.49 -4.62 -14.48
CA ALA A 474 3.32 -3.78 -14.17
C ALA A 474 2.03 -4.63 -14.09
N ARG A 475 2.02 -5.62 -13.20
CA ARG A 475 1.02 -6.70 -13.14
C ARG A 475 -0.33 -6.33 -12.51
N ASN A 476 -0.51 -5.11 -12.01
CA ASN A 476 -1.77 -4.70 -11.42
C ASN A 476 -2.90 -4.70 -12.49
N LEU A 477 -4.10 -5.15 -12.13
CA LEU A 477 -5.21 -5.24 -13.09
C LEU A 477 -6.03 -3.95 -13.25
N LEU A 478 -5.62 -2.82 -12.64
CA LEU A 478 -6.50 -1.65 -12.54
C LEU A 478 -6.92 -1.09 -13.92
N PRO A 479 -6.01 -0.83 -14.89
CA PRO A 479 -6.42 -0.39 -16.23
C PRO A 479 -7.33 -1.39 -16.95
N LEU A 480 -7.04 -2.69 -16.80
CA LEU A 480 -7.83 -3.74 -17.44
C LEU A 480 -9.22 -3.87 -16.82
N GLU A 481 -9.36 -3.81 -15.49
CA GLU A 481 -10.64 -3.84 -14.78
C GLU A 481 -11.55 -2.67 -15.18
N ILE A 482 -10.97 -1.47 -15.32
CA ILE A 482 -11.71 -0.29 -15.81
C ILE A 482 -12.22 -0.56 -17.23
N THR A 483 -11.35 -1.05 -18.11
CA THR A 483 -11.70 -1.36 -19.50
C THR A 483 -12.79 -2.44 -19.57
N GLN A 484 -12.65 -3.51 -18.80
CA GLN A 484 -13.66 -4.58 -18.72
C GLN A 484 -15.00 -4.06 -18.19
N ARG A 485 -14.99 -3.12 -17.23
CA ARG A 485 -16.21 -2.51 -16.72
C ARG A 485 -16.92 -1.68 -17.79
N VAL A 486 -16.17 -0.88 -18.55
CA VAL A 486 -16.70 -0.09 -19.67
C VAL A 486 -17.30 -1.00 -20.75
N VAL A 487 -16.55 -2.03 -21.19
CA VAL A 487 -17.01 -2.99 -22.22
C VAL A 487 -18.30 -3.67 -21.81
N ARG A 488 -18.44 -4.10 -20.56
CA ARG A 488 -19.66 -4.75 -20.05
C ARG A 488 -20.89 -3.84 -20.08
N LEU A 489 -20.73 -2.57 -19.69
CA LEU A 489 -21.84 -1.62 -19.68
C LEU A 489 -22.28 -1.24 -21.10
N ILE A 490 -21.34 -1.13 -22.04
CA ILE A 490 -21.66 -0.93 -23.47
C ILE A 490 -22.37 -2.16 -24.04
N GLY A 491 -21.88 -3.37 -23.72
CA GLY A 491 -22.40 -4.64 -24.22
C GLY A 491 -23.77 -5.05 -23.68
N GLY A 492 -24.41 -4.23 -22.83
CA GLY A 492 -25.75 -4.51 -22.28
C GLY A 492 -25.81 -5.68 -21.28
N GLY A 493 -24.66 -6.19 -20.82
CA GLY A 493 -24.57 -7.36 -19.95
C GLY A 493 -25.22 -7.19 -18.57
N ASP A 494 -25.58 -5.96 -18.21
CA ASP A 494 -26.23 -5.61 -16.93
C ASP A 494 -27.68 -5.10 -17.09
N GLY A 495 -28.31 -5.30 -18.25
CA GLY A 495 -29.74 -4.96 -18.45
C GLY A 495 -30.08 -3.46 -18.44
N GLY A 496 -29.08 -2.58 -18.49
CA GLY A 496 -29.28 -1.12 -18.52
C GLY A 496 -28.94 -0.53 -19.88
N GLY A 497 -29.96 -0.14 -20.64
CA GLY A 497 -29.77 0.77 -21.77
C GLY A 497 -29.22 2.11 -21.30
N GLY A 498 -28.15 2.59 -21.92
CA GLY A 498 -27.73 4.00 -21.87
C GLY A 498 -27.00 4.47 -20.60
N ARG A 499 -26.09 3.68 -20.01
CA ARG A 499 -25.16 4.18 -18.98
C ARG A 499 -23.78 4.45 -19.58
N THR A 500 -23.36 5.72 -19.58
CA THR A 500 -22.01 6.14 -19.99
C THR A 500 -21.11 6.20 -18.76
N ILE A 501 -20.09 5.34 -18.69
CA ILE A 501 -18.94 5.61 -17.80
C ILE A 501 -18.12 6.70 -18.50
N MET A 502 -18.10 7.91 -17.94
CA MET A 502 -17.02 8.85 -18.20
C MET A 502 -15.86 8.49 -17.27
N GLY A 503 -14.78 7.95 -17.83
CA GLY A 503 -13.48 7.92 -17.17
C GLY A 503 -12.78 9.23 -17.47
N LYS A 504 -12.56 10.07 -16.45
CA LYS A 504 -11.59 11.15 -16.53
C LYS A 504 -10.39 10.72 -15.70
N VAL A 505 -9.31 10.39 -16.39
CA VAL A 505 -7.99 10.21 -15.79
C VAL A 505 -7.26 11.53 -16.02
N ARG A 506 -6.94 12.25 -14.94
CA ARG A 506 -6.02 13.38 -15.02
C ARG A 506 -4.64 12.83 -14.67
N ASP A 507 -3.83 12.56 -15.70
CA ASP A 507 -2.43 12.19 -15.51
C ASP A 507 -1.62 13.47 -15.24
N GLY A 508 -0.75 13.44 -14.23
CA GLY A 508 0.19 14.51 -13.90
C GLY A 508 1.45 14.50 -14.76
N ARG A 509 1.65 13.47 -15.61
CA ARG A 509 2.78 13.35 -16.52
C ARG A 509 2.33 13.18 -17.96
N GLU A 510 2.10 14.29 -18.67
CA GLU A 510 2.22 14.24 -20.14
C GLU A 510 3.69 14.03 -20.48
N GLY A 511 4.07 12.76 -20.68
CA GLY A 511 5.39 12.39 -21.18
C GLY A 511 5.60 12.98 -22.58
N ASN A 512 6.63 13.80 -22.74
CA ASN A 512 7.21 14.10 -24.04
C ASN A 512 7.71 12.78 -24.66
N GLY A 513 6.91 12.20 -25.56
CA GLY A 513 7.39 11.26 -26.55
C GLY A 513 8.34 12.00 -27.50
N GLY A 514 9.62 12.05 -27.13
CA GLY A 514 10.69 12.39 -28.03
C GLY A 514 11.10 11.15 -28.82
N SER A 515 10.81 11.18 -30.13
CA SER A 515 11.35 10.29 -31.15
C SER A 515 12.88 10.27 -31.16
#